data_AF-A0A414PHA3-F1
#
_entry.id   AF-A0A414PHA3-F1
#
_cell.length_a   1.000
_cell.length_b   1.000
_cell.length_c   1.000
_cell.angle_alpha   90.00
_cell.angle_beta   90.00
_cell.angle_gamma   90.00
#
_symmetry.space_group_name_H-M   'P 1'
#
loop_
_entity.id
_entity.type
_entity.pdbx_description
1 polymer ?
#
loop_
_entity_poly.entity_id
_entity_poly.type
_entity_poly.pdbx_seq_one_letter_code
_entity_poly.pdbx_strand_id
1 'polypeptide(L)'
;LDDLRRRHPDAHFIFVVEGVLMYFYEKQVKTFLHHVAERFGGGELWFDVCGTMMSRHGVKPDSLREHEAQIRSGLSDGRLVEQWEPRLRLLEQANYMKFFRPRWGFFFGQILGRMTRLCYKFSSMLGYEIVSNSRDTAAILHER
;
A
#
# COMPACT_ATOMS: atom_id res chain seq x y z
N LEU A 1 -10.33 -15.19 1.31
CA LEU A 1 -10.65 -13.94 2.05
C LEU A 1 -12.03 -14.03 2.68
N ASP A 2 -13.05 -14.49 1.96
CA ASP A 2 -14.43 -14.59 2.46
C ASP A 2 -14.56 -15.44 3.73
N ASP A 3 -13.82 -16.55 3.81
CA ASP A 3 -13.82 -17.40 5.01
C ASP A 3 -13.27 -16.68 6.26
N LEU A 4 -12.32 -15.76 6.10
CA LEU A 4 -11.77 -14.96 7.19
C LEU A 4 -12.83 -14.00 7.75
N ARG A 5 -13.57 -13.33 6.87
CA ARG A 5 -14.68 -12.43 7.24
C ARG A 5 -15.81 -13.21 7.91
N ARG A 6 -16.15 -14.39 7.38
CA ARG A 6 -17.18 -15.27 7.93
C ARG A 6 -16.85 -15.78 9.33
N ARG A 7 -15.59 -16.14 9.58
CA ARG A 7 -15.15 -16.64 10.90
C ARG A 7 -15.00 -15.55 11.95
N HIS A 8 -14.81 -14.30 11.53
CA HIS A 8 -14.62 -13.17 12.43
C HIS A 8 -15.48 -11.97 11.97
N PRO A 9 -16.81 -12.04 12.13
CA PRO A 9 -17.74 -11.02 11.64
C PRO A 9 -17.63 -9.67 12.37
N ASP A 10 -17.15 -9.67 13.62
CA ASP A 10 -17.01 -8.46 14.43
C ASP A 10 -15.55 -7.98 14.56
N ALA A 11 -14.61 -8.65 13.87
CA ALA A 11 -13.20 -8.27 13.94
C ALA A 11 -12.87 -7.10 13.02
N HIS A 12 -11.95 -6.25 13.49
CA HIS A 12 -11.26 -5.28 12.66
C HIS A 12 -10.03 -5.93 12.02
N PHE A 13 -9.86 -5.71 10.72
CA PHE A 13 -8.78 -6.32 9.95
C PHE A 13 -7.75 -5.30 9.54
N ILE A 14 -6.48 -5.69 9.62
CA ILE A 14 -5.36 -4.98 9.00
C ILE A 14 -4.71 -5.95 8.01
N PHE A 15 -4.62 -5.55 6.75
CA PHE A 15 -3.90 -6.28 5.71
C PHE A 15 -2.56 -5.60 5.46
N VAL A 16 -1.48 -6.36 5.52
CA VAL A 16 -0.13 -5.87 5.19
C VAL A 16 0.40 -6.69 4.02
N VAL A 17 0.76 -6.01 2.94
CA VAL A 17 1.30 -6.62 1.72
C VAL A 17 2.67 -6.02 1.45
N GLU A 18 3.69 -6.69 1.96
CA GLU A 18 5.09 -6.26 1.86
C GLU A 18 5.84 -7.07 0.79
N GLY A 19 6.55 -6.40 -0.11
CA GLY A 19 7.42 -7.06 -1.08
C GLY A 19 6.68 -7.79 -2.20
N VAL A 20 5.39 -7.49 -2.43
CA VAL A 20 4.57 -8.25 -3.40
C VAL A 20 4.01 -7.40 -4.55
N LEU A 21 3.29 -6.31 -4.29
CA LEU A 21 2.45 -5.66 -5.32
C LEU A 21 3.24 -5.02 -6.49
N MET A 22 4.49 -4.60 -6.26
CA MET A 22 5.33 -3.97 -7.29
C MET A 22 5.66 -4.85 -8.50
N TYR A 23 5.49 -6.17 -8.36
CA TYR A 23 5.77 -7.15 -9.43
C TYR A 23 4.56 -7.41 -10.32
N PHE A 24 3.37 -6.93 -9.93
CA PHE A 24 2.14 -7.10 -10.68
C PHE A 24 1.88 -5.91 -11.60
N TYR A 25 1.15 -6.18 -12.68
CA TYR A 25 0.66 -5.12 -13.55
C TYR A 25 -0.37 -4.26 -12.80
N GLU A 26 -0.44 -2.97 -13.14
CA GLU A 26 -1.37 -2.03 -12.52
C GLU A 26 -2.82 -2.55 -12.49
N LYS A 27 -3.28 -3.20 -13.59
CA LYS A 27 -4.62 -3.79 -13.64
C LYS A 27 -4.84 -4.86 -12.56
N GLN A 28 -3.85 -5.71 -12.31
CA GLN A 28 -3.92 -6.76 -11.29
C GLN A 28 -3.91 -6.15 -9.89
N VAL A 29 -3.08 -5.11 -9.67
CA VAL A 29 -3.05 -4.36 -8.40
C VAL A 29 -4.43 -3.74 -8.14
N LYS A 30 -5.01 -3.04 -9.12
CA LYS A 30 -6.37 -2.47 -9.00
C LYS A 30 -7.42 -3.52 -8.65
N THR A 31 -7.41 -4.68 -9.33
CA THR A 31 -8.32 -5.78 -9.01
C THR A 31 -8.14 -6.30 -7.59
N PHE A 32 -6.89 -6.47 -7.14
CA PHE A 32 -6.60 -6.87 -5.76
C PHE A 32 -7.15 -5.85 -4.75
N LEU A 33 -6.84 -4.56 -4.93
CA LEU A 33 -7.30 -3.48 -4.06
C LEU A 33 -8.83 -3.45 -3.98
N HIS A 34 -9.50 -3.58 -5.13
CA HIS A 34 -10.96 -3.64 -5.21
C HIS A 34 -11.54 -4.79 -4.38
N HIS A 35 -11.00 -6.00 -4.53
CA HIS A 35 -11.51 -7.17 -3.82
C HIS A 35 -11.31 -7.11 -2.30
N VAL A 36 -10.18 -6.54 -1.85
CA VAL A 36 -9.94 -6.32 -0.42
C VAL A 36 -10.90 -5.26 0.12
N ALA A 37 -11.00 -4.12 -0.57
CA ALA A 37 -11.85 -3.01 -0.13
C ALA A 37 -13.34 -3.37 -0.11
N GLU A 38 -13.80 -4.19 -1.05
CA GLU A 38 -15.19 -4.68 -1.10
C GLU A 38 -15.56 -5.54 0.11
N ARG A 39 -14.62 -6.32 0.65
CA ARG A 39 -14.89 -7.35 1.68
C ARG A 39 -14.61 -6.90 3.10
N PHE A 40 -13.70 -5.94 3.28
CA PHE A 40 -13.15 -5.58 4.59
C PHE A 40 -13.35 -4.09 4.90
N GLY A 41 -14.55 -3.58 4.66
CA GLY A 41 -14.96 -2.25 5.12
C GLY A 41 -14.75 -2.08 6.62
N GLY A 42 -14.23 -0.92 7.03
CA GLY A 42 -13.83 -0.61 8.41
C GLY A 42 -12.47 -1.18 8.83
N GLY A 43 -11.72 -1.80 7.91
CA GLY A 43 -10.36 -2.27 8.12
C GLY A 43 -9.30 -1.33 7.55
N GLU A 44 -8.04 -1.77 7.62
CA GLU A 44 -6.89 -1.06 7.06
C GLU A 44 -6.13 -1.92 6.05
N LEU A 45 -5.51 -1.26 5.07
CA LEU A 45 -4.67 -1.89 4.07
C LEU A 45 -3.36 -1.13 3.92
N TRP A 46 -2.25 -1.84 4.14
CA TRP A 46 -0.90 -1.34 4.06
C TRP A 46 -0.10 -2.10 3.01
N PHE A 47 0.57 -1.39 2.12
CA PHE A 47 1.44 -2.03 1.13
C PHE A 47 2.60 -1.12 0.71
N ASP A 48 3.70 -1.74 0.32
CA ASP A 48 4.85 -1.05 -0.23
C ASP A 48 4.72 -0.86 -1.74
N VAL A 49 5.19 0.28 -2.22
CA VAL A 49 5.29 0.58 -3.64
C VAL A 49 6.71 0.99 -3.99
N CYS A 50 7.16 0.55 -5.16
CA CYS A 50 8.29 1.18 -5.82
C CYS A 50 7.82 2.49 -6.44
N GLY A 51 8.62 3.53 -6.31
CA GLY A 51 8.36 4.80 -6.98
C GLY A 51 8.65 4.71 -8.47
N THR A 52 8.07 5.65 -9.22
CA THR A 52 8.12 5.70 -10.69
C THR A 52 9.54 5.75 -11.26
N MET A 53 10.54 6.20 -10.50
CA MET A 53 11.92 6.27 -10.97
C MET A 53 12.55 4.88 -11.14
N MET A 54 12.21 3.92 -10.27
CA MET A 54 12.66 2.52 -10.39
C MET A 54 11.94 1.77 -11.52
N SER A 55 10.65 2.06 -11.74
CA SER A 55 9.88 1.44 -12.83
C SER A 55 10.23 2.00 -14.21
N ARG A 56 10.42 3.33 -14.36
CA ARG A 56 10.66 3.98 -15.67
C ARG A 56 12.04 3.72 -16.27
N HIS A 57 13.05 3.44 -15.46
CA HIS A 57 14.41 3.16 -15.94
C HIS A 57 14.72 1.67 -16.07
N GLY A 58 13.76 0.78 -15.80
CA GLY A 58 13.99 -0.67 -15.85
C GLY A 58 15.09 -1.14 -14.88
N VAL A 59 15.39 -0.35 -13.85
CA VAL A 59 16.47 -0.63 -12.90
C VAL A 59 16.00 -1.76 -11.99
N LYS A 60 16.45 -2.98 -12.33
CA LYS A 60 16.31 -4.13 -11.46
C LYS A 60 17.19 -3.91 -10.22
N PRO A 61 16.64 -3.99 -9.00
CA PRO A 61 17.44 -4.16 -7.78
C PRO A 61 18.44 -5.31 -7.97
N ASP A 62 19.63 -5.22 -7.36
CA ASP A 62 20.70 -6.23 -7.53
C ASP A 62 20.20 -7.66 -7.23
N SER A 63 19.28 -7.81 -6.28
CA SER A 63 18.64 -9.08 -5.90
C SER A 63 17.75 -9.71 -6.99
N LEU A 64 17.41 -8.97 -8.05
CA LEU A 64 16.52 -9.39 -9.14
C LEU A 64 17.23 -9.46 -10.49
N ARG A 65 18.55 -9.19 -10.56
CA ARG A 65 19.32 -9.24 -11.81
C ARG A 65 19.24 -10.60 -12.49
N GLU A 66 19.20 -11.67 -11.69
CA GLU A 66 19.14 -13.08 -12.13
C GLU A 66 17.68 -13.60 -12.28
N HIS A 67 16.67 -12.81 -11.91
CA HIS A 67 15.27 -13.26 -11.87
C HIS A 67 14.38 -12.52 -12.89
N GLU A 68 13.37 -13.21 -13.41
CA GLU A 68 12.41 -12.65 -14.39
C GLU A 68 11.47 -11.58 -13.79
N ALA A 69 11.46 -11.42 -12.47
CA ALA A 69 10.63 -10.43 -11.80
C ALA A 69 11.07 -9.01 -12.21
N GLN A 70 10.12 -8.27 -12.80
CA GLN A 70 10.28 -6.88 -13.23
C GLN A 70 9.39 -6.00 -12.36
N ILE A 71 9.84 -4.78 -12.07
CA ILE A 71 8.98 -3.78 -11.43
C ILE A 71 7.99 -3.29 -12.50
N ARG A 72 6.74 -3.75 -12.41
CA ARG A 72 5.70 -3.52 -13.43
C ARG A 72 4.77 -2.36 -13.12
N SER A 73 4.76 -1.92 -11.87
CA SER A 73 3.98 -0.77 -11.42
C SER A 73 4.84 0.12 -10.52
N GLY A 74 4.78 1.42 -10.78
CA GLY A 74 5.46 2.43 -9.98
C GLY A 74 4.46 3.49 -9.54
N LEU A 75 4.41 3.77 -8.24
CA LEU A 75 3.47 4.74 -7.67
C LEU A 75 4.23 5.67 -6.72
N SER A 76 4.30 6.95 -7.08
CA SER A 76 5.00 7.98 -6.31
C SER A 76 4.06 8.84 -5.46
N ASP A 77 2.77 8.84 -5.77
CA ASP A 77 1.75 9.59 -5.03
C ASP A 77 0.63 8.62 -4.60
N GLY A 78 0.54 8.36 -3.29
CA GLY A 78 -0.47 7.50 -2.69
C GLY A 78 -1.91 7.90 -3.01
N ARG A 79 -2.16 9.19 -3.29
CA ARG A 79 -3.51 9.69 -3.59
C ARG A 79 -4.06 9.17 -4.92
N LEU A 80 -3.19 8.69 -5.82
CA LEU A 80 -3.62 8.08 -7.08
C LEU A 80 -4.45 6.81 -6.83
N VAL A 81 -4.16 6.09 -5.75
CA VAL A 81 -4.90 4.86 -5.39
C VAL A 81 -6.35 5.17 -5.00
N GLU A 82 -6.61 6.34 -4.41
CA GLU A 82 -7.98 6.79 -4.08
C GLU A 82 -8.83 6.96 -5.36
N GLN A 83 -8.21 7.24 -6.50
CA GLN A 83 -8.89 7.29 -7.81
C GLN A 83 -9.13 5.90 -8.40
N TRP A 84 -8.32 4.91 -8.01
CA TRP A 84 -8.46 3.54 -8.47
C TRP A 84 -9.54 2.79 -7.71
N GLU A 85 -9.62 3.03 -6.40
CA GLU A 85 -10.63 2.46 -5.52
C GLU A 85 -11.09 3.54 -4.52
N PRO A 86 -12.25 4.19 -4.76
CA PRO A 86 -12.77 5.26 -3.90
C PRO A 86 -13.06 4.85 -2.46
N ARG A 87 -13.17 3.54 -2.16
CA ARG A 87 -13.31 3.04 -0.79
C ARG A 87 -12.00 3.05 0.00
N LEU A 88 -10.86 3.27 -0.65
CA LEU A 88 -9.57 3.42 0.03
C LEU A 88 -9.29 4.89 0.27
N ARG A 89 -9.14 5.26 1.54
CA ARG A 89 -8.76 6.62 1.95
C ARG A 89 -7.34 6.60 2.51
N LEU A 90 -6.46 7.43 1.95
CA LEU A 90 -5.06 7.45 2.33
C LEU A 90 -4.90 7.96 3.77
N LEU A 91 -4.36 7.11 4.65
CA LEU A 91 -3.98 7.45 6.02
C LEU A 91 -2.56 8.02 6.07
N GLU A 92 -1.59 7.28 5.52
CA GLU A 92 -0.19 7.67 5.52
C GLU A 92 0.52 7.20 4.24
N GLN A 93 1.40 8.05 3.72
CA GLN A 93 2.48 7.62 2.82
C GLN A 93 3.79 7.80 3.56
N ALA A 94 4.39 6.71 4.00
CA ALA A 94 5.56 6.72 4.85
C ALA A 94 6.84 6.39 4.06
N ASN A 95 7.93 7.05 4.44
CA ASN A 95 9.27 6.76 3.91
C ASN A 95 9.98 5.83 4.89
N TYR A 96 10.49 4.70 4.40
CA TYR A 96 11.30 3.78 5.21
C TYR A 96 12.49 4.46 5.88
N MET A 97 13.11 5.45 5.22
CA MET A 97 14.25 6.21 5.76
C MET A 97 13.86 7.22 6.86
N LYS A 98 12.55 7.50 7.04
CA LYS A 98 12.05 8.28 8.18
C LYS A 98 12.21 7.50 9.47
N PHE A 99 12.06 6.17 9.39
CA PHE A 99 12.23 5.25 10.51
C PHE A 99 13.67 4.74 10.57
N PHE A 100 14.21 4.57 11.78
CA PHE A 100 15.57 4.05 12.00
C PHE A 100 16.69 4.83 11.27
N ARG A 101 16.63 6.18 11.30
CA ARG A 101 17.63 7.08 10.70
C ARG A 101 19.10 6.68 10.95
N PRO A 102 19.50 6.19 12.15
CA PRO A 102 20.89 5.79 12.38
C PRO A 102 21.38 4.67 11.44
N ARG A 103 20.51 3.77 10.99
CA ARG A 103 20.84 2.66 10.08
C ARG A 103 21.24 3.13 8.68
N TRP A 104 20.77 4.30 8.27
CA TRP A 104 20.98 4.85 6.93
C TRP A 104 22.19 5.80 6.85
N GLY A 105 22.95 5.96 7.94
CA GLY A 105 24.05 6.91 8.02
C GLY A 105 23.60 8.37 7.97
N PHE A 106 24.55 9.29 8.15
CA PHE A 106 24.24 10.71 8.30
C PHE A 106 23.57 11.31 7.04
N PHE A 107 24.09 11.01 5.85
CA PHE A 107 23.59 11.55 4.59
C PHE A 107 22.17 11.06 4.25
N PHE A 108 21.93 9.74 4.21
CA PHE A 108 20.60 9.24 3.85
C PHE A 108 19.58 9.42 4.99
N GLY A 109 19.99 9.23 6.25
CA GLY A 109 19.09 9.30 7.40
C GLY A 109 18.70 10.73 7.82
N GLN A 110 19.63 11.68 7.85
CA GLN A 110 19.36 13.04 8.35
C GLN A 110 19.07 14.07 7.25
N ILE A 111 19.63 13.89 6.05
CA ILE A 111 19.45 14.84 4.93
C ILE A 111 18.34 14.35 4.00
N LEU A 112 18.49 13.18 3.37
CA LEU A 112 17.45 12.64 2.46
C LEU A 112 16.17 12.22 3.19
N GLY A 113 16.26 11.68 4.41
CA GLY A 113 15.09 11.35 5.23
C GLY A 113 14.18 12.56 5.53
N ARG A 114 14.69 13.79 5.42
CA ARG A 114 13.89 15.04 5.53
C ARG A 114 13.28 15.48 4.20
N MET A 115 13.81 14.99 3.06
CA MET A 115 13.30 15.26 1.71
C MET A 115 12.39 14.12 1.23
N THR A 116 11.28 13.91 1.94
CA THR A 116 10.36 12.77 1.72
C THR A 116 9.86 12.64 0.28
N ARG A 117 9.57 13.76 -0.40
CA ARG A 117 9.14 13.79 -1.80
C ARG A 117 10.15 13.18 -2.78
N LEU A 118 11.46 13.28 -2.49
CA LEU A 118 12.49 12.65 -3.32
C LEU A 118 12.50 11.13 -3.09
N CYS A 119 12.44 10.71 -1.82
CA CYS A 119 12.44 9.29 -1.47
C CYS A 119 11.19 8.54 -1.97
N TYR A 120 10.02 9.18 -1.99
CA TYR A 120 8.80 8.59 -2.56
C TYR A 120 8.90 8.30 -4.07
N LYS A 121 9.88 8.88 -4.77
CA LYS A 121 10.17 8.52 -6.17
C LYS A 121 10.90 7.17 -6.31
N PHE A 122 11.41 6.61 -5.20
CA PHE A 122 12.11 5.33 -5.15
C PHE A 122 11.30 4.25 -4.44
N SER A 123 10.84 4.51 -3.21
CA SER A 123 10.01 3.58 -2.46
C SER A 123 9.23 4.30 -1.36
N SER A 124 8.01 3.84 -1.11
CA SER A 124 7.21 4.28 0.03
C SER A 124 6.28 3.16 0.49
N MET A 125 5.91 3.19 1.76
CA MET A 125 4.79 2.43 2.29
C MET A 125 3.53 3.29 2.23
N LEU A 126 2.42 2.69 1.83
CA LEU A 126 1.12 3.34 1.77
C LEU A 126 0.17 2.63 2.73
N GLY A 127 -0.49 3.40 3.59
CA GLY A 127 -1.54 2.93 4.47
C GLY A 127 -2.87 3.57 4.09
N TYR A 128 -3.90 2.75 3.99
CA TYR A 128 -5.27 3.17 3.68
C TYR A 128 -6.25 2.65 4.72
N GLU A 129 -7.22 3.49 5.05
CA GLU A 129 -8.46 3.09 5.68
C GLU A 129 -9.40 2.59 4.59
N ILE A 130 -10.06 1.45 4.83
CA ILE A 130 -11.11 0.92 3.97
C ILE A 130 -12.44 1.48 4.49
N VAL A 131 -13.01 2.45 3.78
CA VAL A 131 -14.26 3.10 4.15
C VAL A 131 -15.40 2.07 4.08
N SER A 132 -16.11 1.88 5.20
CA SER A 132 -17.32 1.06 5.24
C SER A 132 -18.44 1.72 4.42
N ASN A 133 -19.14 0.96 3.59
CA ASN A 133 -20.36 1.46 3.00
C ASN A 133 -21.41 1.67 4.10
N SER A 134 -22.16 2.77 4.04
CA SER A 134 -23.22 3.13 4.98
C SER A 134 -24.38 2.11 5.09
N ARG A 135 -24.37 1.06 4.27
CA ARG A 135 -25.28 -0.09 4.38
C ARG A 135 -24.85 -1.10 5.46
N ASP A 136 -23.55 -1.20 5.76
CA ASP A 136 -23.05 -2.13 6.78
C ASP A 136 -23.31 -1.61 8.21
N THR A 137 -23.29 -0.29 8.40
CA THR A 137 -23.66 0.36 9.68
C THR A 137 -25.14 0.24 10.01
N ALA A 138 -26.02 0.19 9.00
CA ALA A 138 -27.46 0.00 9.21
C ALA A 138 -27.80 -1.42 9.68
N ALA A 139 -27.04 -2.44 9.25
CA ALA A 139 -27.20 -3.81 9.74
C ALA A 139 -26.80 -3.93 11.22
N ILE A 140 -25.73 -3.24 11.63
CA ILE A 140 -25.24 -3.25 13.02
C ILE A 140 -26.19 -2.51 13.99
N LEU A 141 -26.93 -1.50 13.49
CA LEU A 141 -27.87 -0.72 14.31
C LEU A 141 -29.27 -1.35 14.40
N HIS A 142 -29.64 -2.26 13.50
CA HIS A 142 -30.93 -2.97 13.55
C HIS A 142 -30.92 -4.24 14.42
N GLU A 143 -29.75 -4.67 14.91
CA GLU A 143 -29.58 -5.82 15.84
C GLU A 143 -29.35 -5.40 17.30
N ARG A 144 -29.60 -4.13 17.65
CA ARG A 144 -29.62 -3.62 19.03
C ARG A 144 -31.02 -3.17 19.43
#